data_AF-A0A4Q5T3J0-F1
#
_entry.id   AF-A0A4Q5T3J0-F1
#
_cell.length_a   1.000
_cell.length_b   1.000
_cell.length_c   1.000
_cell.angle_alpha   90.00
_cell.angle_beta   90.00
_cell.angle_gamma   90.00
#
_symmetry.space_group_name_H-M   'P 1'
#
loop_
_entity.id
_entity.type
_entity.pdbx_description
1 polymer ?
#
loop_
_entity_poly.entity_id
_entity_poly.type
_entity_poly.pdbx_seq_one_letter_code
_entity_poly.pdbx_strand_id
1 'polypeptide(L)'
;MDAVVELVRGRLPACGSTTVVAIDGPSGSGKSSLADELARRTDAVVLRTDTFVPGWRGLSQMPPALARDLLAPLARDEVARPRRWSWVRDTWLPGLPVEPA
;
A
#
# COMPACT_ATOMS: atom_id res chain seq x y z
N MET A 1 10.59 6.95 16.38
CA MET A 1 9.70 5.83 15.99
C MET A 1 8.45 5.75 16.85
N ASP A 2 8.54 5.82 18.17
CA ASP A 2 7.36 5.74 19.06
C ASP A 2 6.26 6.76 18.72
N ALA A 3 6.65 8.03 18.49
CA ALA A 3 5.70 9.06 18.10
C ALA A 3 4.93 8.75 16.80
N VAL A 4 5.57 8.06 15.85
CA VAL A 4 4.92 7.65 14.58
C VAL A 4 3.93 6.52 14.83
N VAL A 5 4.29 5.55 15.67
CA VAL A 5 3.39 4.45 16.05
C VAL A 5 2.16 4.99 16.77
N GLU A 6 2.35 5.90 17.73
CA GLU A 6 1.24 6.55 18.44
C GLU A 6 0.34 7.36 17.50
N LEU A 7 0.93 8.09 16.54
CA LEU A 7 0.16 8.81 15.53
C LEU A 7 -0.73 7.86 14.70
N VAL A 8 -0.20 6.68 14.33
CA VAL A 8 -0.95 5.68 13.57
C VAL A 8 -2.04 5.05 14.41
N ARG A 9 -1.74 4.65 15.66
CA ARG A 9 -2.72 4.05 16.58
C ARG A 9 -3.84 5.00 16.98
N GLY A 10 -3.57 6.31 17.02
CA GLY A 10 -4.57 7.33 17.31
C GLY A 10 -5.48 7.68 16.12
N ARG A 11 -5.28 7.07 14.93
CA ARG A 11 -6.06 7.38 13.74
C ARG A 11 -7.31 6.50 13.67
N LEU A 12 -8.45 7.11 13.36
CA LEU A 12 -9.64 6.36 12.98
C LEU A 12 -9.45 5.75 11.57
N PRO A 13 -10.04 4.58 11.31
CA PRO A 13 -10.11 4.01 9.97
C PRO A 13 -10.64 5.00 8.94
N ALA A 14 -10.09 4.94 7.73
CA ALA A 14 -10.46 5.82 6.61
C ALA A 14 -10.91 5.04 5.36
N CYS A 15 -10.84 3.71 5.40
CA CYS A 15 -11.31 2.81 4.36
C CYS A 15 -12.05 1.65 5.04
N GLY A 16 -13.35 1.83 5.29
CA GLY A 16 -14.15 0.84 6.01
C GLY A 16 -13.63 0.69 7.45
N SER A 17 -13.37 -0.54 7.88
CA SER A 17 -12.69 -0.85 9.13
C SER A 17 -11.18 -0.63 9.06
N THR A 18 -10.60 -0.38 7.88
CA THR A 18 -9.15 -0.34 7.66
C THR A 18 -8.54 1.05 7.81
N THR A 19 -7.43 1.11 8.56
CA THR A 19 -6.54 2.29 8.62
C THR A 19 -5.47 2.20 7.55
N VAL A 20 -5.47 3.16 6.62
CA VAL A 20 -4.47 3.23 5.53
C VAL A 20 -3.45 4.32 5.84
N VAL A 21 -2.16 3.97 5.81
CA VAL A 21 -1.05 4.89 6.03
C VAL A 21 -0.19 4.98 4.77
N ALA A 22 -0.07 6.18 4.20
CA ALA A 22 0.84 6.43 3.08
C ALA A 22 2.18 6.95 3.59
N ILE A 23 3.28 6.39 3.09
CA ILE A 23 4.65 6.81 3.40
C ILE A 23 5.32 7.26 2.10
N ASP A 24 5.58 8.57 1.99
CA ASP A 24 6.14 9.20 0.80
C ASP A 24 7.46 9.94 1.10
N GLY A 25 8.25 10.18 0.05
CA GLY A 25 9.55 10.84 0.13
C GLY A 25 10.53 10.39 -0.95
N PRO A 26 11.67 11.10 -1.10
CA PRO A 26 12.64 10.85 -2.17
C PRO A 26 13.24 9.44 -2.17
N SER A 27 13.79 8.99 -3.30
CA SER A 27 14.57 7.75 -3.34
C SER A 27 15.73 7.81 -2.34
N GLY A 28 16.00 6.71 -1.64
CA GLY A 28 17.04 6.63 -0.62
C GLY A 28 16.72 7.27 0.74
N SER A 29 15.55 7.89 0.93
CA SER A 29 15.20 8.57 2.20
C SER A 29 14.85 7.64 3.38
N GLY A 30 14.91 6.32 3.19
CA GLY A 30 14.61 5.35 4.25
C GLY A 30 13.13 4.94 4.40
N LYS A 31 12.24 5.31 3.45
CA LYS A 31 10.80 4.93 3.48
C LYS A 31 10.56 3.44 3.73
N SER A 32 11.31 2.59 3.03
CA SER A 32 11.17 1.14 3.15
C SER A 32 11.49 0.68 4.57
N SER A 33 12.60 1.15 5.14
CA SER A 33 12.99 0.84 6.52
C SER A 33 11.96 1.36 7.53
N LEU A 34 11.41 2.55 7.31
CA LEU A 34 10.34 3.12 8.13
C LEU A 34 9.06 2.27 8.06
N ALA A 35 8.64 1.89 6.85
CA ALA A 35 7.44 1.07 6.62
C ALA A 35 7.58 -0.31 7.28
N ASP A 36 8.73 -0.96 7.11
CA ASP A 36 8.99 -2.29 7.67
C ASP A 36 9.05 -2.27 9.20
N GLU A 37 9.63 -1.23 9.81
CA GLU A 37 9.65 -1.05 11.27
C GLU A 37 8.27 -0.70 11.82
N LEU A 38 7.51 0.17 11.15
CA LEU A 38 6.16 0.50 11.55
C LEU A 38 5.27 -0.75 11.53
N ALA A 39 5.33 -1.52 10.43
CA ALA A 39 4.59 -2.77 10.27
C ALA A 39 4.87 -3.78 11.39
N ARG A 40 6.14 -3.98 11.77
CA ARG A 40 6.49 -4.85 12.90
C ARG A 40 5.86 -4.43 14.22
N ARG A 41 5.61 -3.13 14.41
CA ARG A 41 5.10 -2.58 15.68
C ARG A 41 3.58 -2.39 15.72
N THR A 42 2.92 -2.41 14.56
CA THR A 42 1.47 -2.26 14.42
C THR A 42 0.79 -3.48 13.81
N ASP A 43 1.55 -4.54 13.50
CA ASP A 43 1.08 -5.72 12.78
C ASP A 43 0.43 -5.41 11.42
N ALA A 44 0.89 -4.33 10.77
CA ALA A 44 0.32 -3.85 9.52
C ALA A 44 0.91 -4.57 8.30
N VAL A 45 0.10 -4.68 7.25
CA VAL A 45 0.56 -5.18 5.93
C VAL A 45 1.23 -4.04 5.15
N VAL A 46 2.44 -4.28 4.63
CA VAL A 46 3.16 -3.32 3.79
C VAL A 46 2.87 -3.57 2.31
N LEU A 47 2.35 -2.56 1.63
CA LEU A 47 2.20 -2.56 0.17
C LEU A 47 3.21 -1.59 -0.45
N ARG A 48 4.02 -2.11 -1.37
CA ARG A 48 5.06 -1.34 -2.06
C ARG A 48 4.50 -0.80 -3.37
N THR A 49 4.42 0.53 -3.49
CA THR A 49 3.69 1.21 -4.57
C THR A 49 4.26 0.95 -5.96
N ASP A 50 5.58 0.77 -6.06
CA ASP A 50 6.30 0.36 -7.28
C ASP A 50 5.84 -0.99 -7.84
N THR A 51 5.24 -1.84 -7.02
CA THR A 51 4.64 -3.11 -7.46
C THR A 51 3.40 -2.89 -8.33
N PHE A 52 2.80 -1.70 -8.33
CA PHE A 52 1.55 -1.39 -9.05
C PHE A 52 1.78 -0.44 -10.23
N VAL A 53 3.04 -0.13 -10.55
CA VAL A 53 3.41 0.76 -11.65
C VAL A 53 3.75 -0.09 -12.90
N PRO A 54 2.99 0.00 -14.01
CA PRO A 54 3.27 -0.77 -15.22
C PRO A 54 4.43 -0.18 -16.02
N GLY A 55 5.64 -0.62 -15.68
CA GLY A 55 6.86 -0.20 -16.36
C GLY A 55 7.16 1.29 -16.21
N TRP A 56 8.20 1.76 -16.90
CA TRP A 56 8.70 3.13 -16.76
C TRP A 56 7.72 4.21 -17.23
N ARG A 57 6.78 3.86 -18.12
CA ARG A 57 5.76 4.78 -18.65
C ARG A 57 4.43 4.73 -17.88
N GLY A 58 4.35 3.88 -16.86
CA GLY A 58 3.11 3.55 -16.16
C GLY A 58 2.82 4.37 -14.92
N LEU A 59 3.70 5.29 -14.50
CA LEU A 59 3.61 5.93 -13.18
C LEU A 59 2.27 6.62 -12.93
N SER A 60 1.71 7.32 -13.92
CA SER A 60 0.41 7.99 -13.82
C SER A 60 -0.78 7.04 -13.75
N GLN A 61 -0.60 5.77 -14.11
CA GLN A 61 -1.66 4.76 -14.09
C GLN A 61 -1.85 4.16 -12.69
N MET A 62 -0.81 4.24 -11.83
CA MET A 62 -0.83 3.62 -10.50
C MET A 62 -1.87 4.26 -9.57
N PRO A 63 -1.96 5.59 -9.37
CA PRO A 63 -2.92 6.16 -8.42
C PRO A 63 -4.40 5.80 -8.71
N PRO A 64 -4.93 5.96 -9.94
CA PRO A 64 -6.32 5.59 -10.21
C PRO A 64 -6.55 4.07 -10.14
N ALA A 65 -5.54 3.26 -10.46
CA ALA A 65 -5.64 1.80 -10.31
C ALA A 65 -5.70 1.38 -8.84
N LEU A 66 -4.85 1.94 -7.97
CA LEU A 66 -4.88 1.66 -6.53
C LEU A 66 -6.18 2.15 -5.88
N ALA A 67 -6.67 3.33 -6.26
CA ALA A 67 -7.96 3.81 -5.76
C ALA A 67 -9.10 2.82 -6.07
N ARG A 68 -9.14 2.32 -7.31
CA ARG A 68 -10.18 1.40 -7.78
C ARG A 68 -10.02 -0.03 -7.26
N ASP A 69 -8.83 -0.60 -7.34
CA ASP A 69 -8.60 -2.04 -7.17
C ASP A 69 -8.12 -2.41 -5.75
N LEU A 70 -7.75 -1.42 -4.94
CA LEU A 70 -7.30 -1.60 -3.56
C LEU A 70 -8.17 -0.82 -2.56
N LEU A 71 -8.19 0.51 -2.66
CA LEU A 71 -8.82 1.33 -1.62
C LEU A 71 -10.36 1.22 -1.65
N ALA A 72 -10.98 1.18 -2.82
CA ALA A 72 -12.44 1.09 -2.91
C ALA A 72 -13.01 -0.24 -2.36
N PRO A 73 -12.42 -1.43 -2.63
CA PRO A 73 -12.84 -2.67 -1.96
C PRO A 73 -12.63 -2.63 -0.45
N LEU A 74 -11.45 -2.19 0.03
CA LEU A 74 -11.19 -2.06 1.47
C LEU A 74 -12.18 -1.09 2.14
N ALA A 75 -12.56 -0.02 1.45
CA ALA A 75 -13.58 0.92 1.93
C ALA A 75 -14.98 0.32 2.10
N ARG A 76 -15.24 -0.86 1.52
CA ARG A 76 -16.48 -1.64 1.66
C ARG A 76 -16.28 -2.89 2.54
N ASP A 77 -15.14 -2.99 3.22
CA ASP A 77 -14.74 -4.19 3.97
C ASP A 77 -14.71 -5.47 3.11
N GLU A 78 -14.27 -5.32 1.85
CA GLU A 78 -14.10 -6.41 0.89
C GLU A 78 -12.61 -6.69 0.62
N VAL A 79 -12.31 -7.95 0.27
CA VAL A 79 -10.95 -8.37 -0.11
C VAL A 79 -10.52 -7.69 -1.41
N ALA A 80 -9.47 -6.88 -1.33
CA ALA A 80 -8.86 -6.24 -2.49
C ALA A 80 -7.90 -7.18 -3.22
N ARG A 81 -7.76 -7.02 -4.55
CA ARG A 81 -6.85 -7.83 -5.40
C ARG A 81 -6.15 -6.97 -6.45
N PRO A 82 -5.37 -5.95 -6.06
CA PRO A 82 -4.68 -5.09 -7.02
C PRO A 82 -3.65 -5.90 -7.83
N ARG A 83 -3.69 -5.75 -9.16
CA ARG A 83 -2.73 -6.42 -10.07
C ARG A 83 -1.32 -5.89 -9.82
N ARG A 84 -0.33 -6.77 -9.96
CA ARG A 84 1.08 -6.45 -9.68
C ARG A 84 1.89 -6.48 -10.97
N TRP A 85 2.83 -5.57 -11.14
CA TRP A 85 3.73 -5.54 -12.28
C TRP A 85 5.01 -6.32 -11.98
N SER A 86 5.40 -7.22 -12.89
CA SER A 86 6.72 -7.83 -12.87
C SER A 86 7.68 -6.97 -13.68
N TRP A 87 8.56 -6.24 -12.99
CA TRP A 87 9.63 -5.48 -13.64
C TRP A 87 10.63 -6.36 -14.41
N VAL A 88 10.80 -7.62 -14.00
CA VAL A 88 11.71 -8.58 -14.66
C VAL A 88 11.10 -9.14 -15.95
N ARG A 89 9.80 -9.42 -15.94
CA ARG A 89 9.09 -10.06 -17.06
C ARG A 89 8.33 -9.07 -17.95
N ASP A 90 8.33 -7.80 -17.58
CA ASP A 90 7.59 -6.71 -18.24
C ASP A 90 6.12 -7.06 -18.50
N THR A 91 5.45 -7.64 -17.50
CA THR A 91 4.06 -8.10 -17.60
C THR A 91 3.31 -7.97 -16.28
N TRP A 92 1.98 -7.91 -16.39
CA TRP A 92 1.09 -8.06 -15.24
C TRP A 92 1.16 -9.48 -14.68
N LEU A 93 1.18 -9.55 -13.35
CA LEU A 93 0.97 -10.74 -12.56
C LEU A 93 -0.40 -10.67 -11.87
N PRO A 94 -0.99 -11.82 -11.53
CA PRO A 94 -2.15 -11.86 -10.65
C PRO A 94 -1.91 -11.08 -9.34
N GLY A 95 -2.94 -10.35 -8.92
CA GLY A 95 -2.95 -9.66 -7.63
C GLY A 95 -2.96 -10.67 -6.48
N LEU A 96 -2.34 -10.30 -5.36
CA LEU A 96 -2.51 -11.02 -4.11
C LEU A 96 -3.69 -10.43 -3.34
N PRO A 97 -4.44 -11.27 -2.60
CA PRO A 97 -5.51 -10.76 -1.73
C PRO A 97 -4.92 -9.85 -0.66
N VAL A 98 -5.61 -8.75 -0.41
CA VAL A 98 -5.39 -7.87 0.74
C VAL A 98 -6.72 -7.82 1.49
N GLU A 99 -6.70 -8.37 2.71
CA GLU A 99 -7.86 -8.42 3.59
C GLU A 99 -8.06 -7.06 4.28
N PRO A 100 -9.31 -6.66 4.56
CA PRO A 100 -9.59 -5.56 5.49
C PRO A 100 -9.05 -5.86 6.89
N ALA A 101 -8.48 -4.85 7.57
CA ALA A 101 -7.86 -4.99 8.89
C ALA A 101 -7.95 -3.71 9.73
#